data_AF-A0AAC9LGK4-F1
#
_entry.id   AF-A0AAC9LGK4-F1
#
_cell.length_a   1.000
_cell.length_b   1.000
_cell.length_c   1.000
_cell.angle_alpha   90.00
_cell.angle_beta   90.00
_cell.angle_gamma   90.00
#
_symmetry.space_group_name_H-M   'P 1'
#
loop_
_entity.id
_entity.type
_entity.pdbx_description
1 polymer ?
#
loop_
_entity_poly.entity_id
_entity_poly.type
_entity_poly.pdbx_seq_one_letter_code
_entity_poly.pdbx_strand_id
1 'polypeptide(L)'
;MSGDSGWRGAPQSEDAWRPAPDQSPVERALEQDLAARGRHVRVIKLPDGRTTRGSIELKQSGRRVYAYLRFYTEGRTHCRYVGRVDGETRQENLAAAWHIVMRKSLLVWNGFTGNESRAET
;
A
#
# COMPACT_ATOMS: atom_id res chain seq x y z
N MET A 1 -28.32 -34.88 4.82
CA MET A 1 -28.82 -33.66 5.49
C MET A 1 -28.27 -33.74 6.90
N SER A 2 -27.28 -32.95 7.33
CA SER A 2 -27.15 -31.50 7.22
C SER A 2 -25.71 -31.09 6.91
N GLY A 3 -25.54 -30.05 6.10
CA GLY A 3 -24.24 -29.47 5.80
C GLY A 3 -23.80 -28.54 6.92
N ASP A 4 -22.53 -28.65 7.33
CA ASP A 4 -21.90 -27.66 8.18
C ASP A 4 -21.17 -26.65 7.28
N SER A 5 -21.79 -25.48 7.20
CA SER A 5 -21.50 -24.42 6.24
C SER A 5 -20.41 -23.48 6.77
N GLY A 6 -19.23 -23.56 6.17
CA GLY A 6 -18.37 -22.41 5.87
C GLY A 6 -18.01 -21.49 7.03
N TRP A 7 -16.93 -21.81 7.75
CA TRP A 7 -16.17 -20.85 8.53
C TRP A 7 -15.65 -19.73 7.62
N ARG A 8 -16.38 -18.62 7.62
CA ARG A 8 -16.07 -17.40 6.90
C ARG A 8 -15.44 -16.43 7.91
N GLY A 9 -14.13 -16.53 8.13
CA GLY A 9 -13.36 -15.66 9.06
C GLY A 9 -13.73 -14.17 8.96
N ALA A 10 -13.80 -13.49 10.10
CA ALA A 10 -14.28 -12.11 10.21
C ALA A 10 -13.52 -11.16 9.27
N PRO A 11 -14.18 -10.13 8.70
CA PRO A 11 -13.47 -9.07 7.99
C PRO A 11 -12.43 -8.42 8.92
N GLN A 12 -11.27 -8.05 8.39
CA GLN A 12 -10.25 -7.37 9.17
C GLN A 12 -10.82 -6.07 9.75
N SER A 13 -10.47 -5.79 11.02
CA SER A 13 -10.86 -4.57 11.73
C SER A 13 -10.50 -3.32 10.92
N GLU A 14 -11.28 -2.24 11.04
CA GLU A 14 -11.00 -1.00 10.27
C GLU A 14 -9.61 -0.42 10.57
N ASP A 15 -9.12 -0.61 11.79
CA ASP A 15 -7.78 -0.25 12.24
C ASP A 15 -6.66 -0.98 11.48
N ALA A 16 -6.98 -2.07 10.77
CA ALA A 16 -6.03 -2.82 9.95
C ALA A 16 -5.69 -2.11 8.62
N TRP A 17 -6.50 -1.15 8.16
CA TRP A 17 -6.32 -0.51 6.86
C TRP A 17 -6.60 0.99 6.82
N ARG A 18 -7.33 1.55 7.79
CA ARG A 18 -7.65 2.97 7.87
C ARG A 18 -6.66 3.68 8.82
N PRO A 19 -6.11 4.85 8.46
CA PRO A 19 -5.35 5.64 9.42
C PRO A 19 -6.26 6.14 10.55
N ALA A 20 -5.69 6.43 11.72
CA ALA A 20 -6.44 7.06 12.81
C ALA A 20 -7.03 8.42 12.35
N PRO A 21 -8.29 8.73 12.71
CA PRO A 21 -9.04 9.86 12.14
C PRO A 21 -8.43 11.23 12.44
N ASP A 22 -7.69 11.36 13.54
CA ASP A 22 -7.07 12.58 14.06
C ASP A 22 -5.56 12.69 13.76
N GLN A 23 -4.99 11.73 13.02
CA GLN A 23 -3.56 11.69 12.75
C GLN A 23 -3.10 12.84 11.84
N SER A 24 -2.12 13.61 12.31
CA SER A 24 -1.54 14.72 11.55
C SER A 24 -0.80 14.24 10.30
N PRO A 25 -0.56 15.12 9.31
CA PRO A 25 0.26 14.77 8.14
C PRO A 25 1.68 14.30 8.50
N VAL A 26 2.25 14.84 9.58
CA VAL A 26 3.60 14.47 10.06
C VAL A 26 3.60 13.06 10.64
N GLU A 27 2.62 12.73 11.48
CA GLU A 27 2.48 11.40 12.05
C GLU A 27 2.23 10.34 10.97
N ARG A 28 1.40 10.64 9.96
CA ARG A 28 1.22 9.76 8.80
C ARG A 28 2.51 9.56 8.02
N ALA A 29 3.33 10.60 7.86
CA ALA A 29 4.61 10.47 7.20
C ALA A 29 5.59 9.60 8.01
N LEU A 30 5.59 9.74 9.33
CA LEU A 30 6.42 8.95 10.25
C LEU A 30 5.98 7.48 10.28
N GLU A 31 4.68 7.19 10.31
CA GLU A 31 4.13 5.83 10.19
C GLU A 31 4.69 5.11 8.94
N GLN A 32 4.67 5.81 7.80
CA GLN A 32 5.21 5.28 6.54
C GLN A 32 6.73 5.10 6.59
N ASP A 33 7.46 6.02 7.22
CA ASP A 33 8.92 5.90 7.39
C ASP A 33 9.27 4.69 8.25
N LEU A 34 8.56 4.48 9.36
CA LEU A 34 8.74 3.32 10.24
C LEU A 34 8.43 2.02 9.52
N ALA A 35 7.28 1.95 8.83
CA ALA A 35 6.86 0.77 8.07
C ALA A 35 7.82 0.43 6.91
N ALA A 36 8.40 1.45 6.27
CA ALA A 36 9.40 1.28 5.21
C ALA A 36 10.81 0.95 5.74
N ARG A 37 11.01 0.95 7.07
CA ARG A 37 12.33 0.86 7.73
C ARG A 37 13.27 2.03 7.39
N GLY A 38 12.69 3.19 7.09
CA GLY A 38 13.39 4.45 6.92
C GLY A 38 12.90 5.27 5.73
N ARG A 39 13.04 6.59 5.87
CA ARG A 39 12.61 7.58 4.86
C ARG A 39 13.25 7.38 3.47
N HIS A 40 14.49 6.89 3.44
CA HIS A 40 15.24 6.67 2.20
C HIS A 40 14.70 5.49 1.38
N VAL A 41 14.06 4.51 2.01
CA VAL A 41 13.44 3.35 1.35
C VAL A 41 12.23 3.77 0.52
N ARG A 42 11.61 4.90 0.85
CA ARG A 42 10.44 5.42 0.16
C ARG A 42 10.78 6.19 -1.12
N VAL A 43 12.05 6.28 -1.49
CA VAL A 43 12.50 7.07 -2.65
C VAL A 43 12.24 6.29 -3.93
N ILE A 44 11.48 6.89 -4.83
CA ILE A 44 11.20 6.35 -6.17
C ILE A 44 12.03 7.11 -7.19
N LYS A 45 12.78 6.38 -7.99
CA LYS A 45 13.57 6.92 -9.11
C LYS A 45 12.66 7.12 -10.32
N LEU A 46 12.69 8.32 -10.90
CA LEU A 46 11.92 8.71 -12.08
C LEU A 46 12.79 8.65 -13.36
N PRO A 47 12.18 8.57 -14.56
CA PRO A 47 12.93 8.46 -15.82
C PRO A 47 13.80 9.68 -16.15
N ASP A 48 13.42 10.86 -15.67
CA ASP A 48 14.12 12.14 -15.86
C ASP A 48 15.32 12.30 -14.90
N GLY A 49 15.70 11.24 -14.17
CA GLY A 49 16.76 11.26 -13.17
C GLY A 49 16.34 11.90 -11.84
N ARG A 50 15.11 12.43 -11.74
CA ARG A 50 14.59 12.98 -10.49
C ARG A 50 14.13 11.85 -9.56
N THR A 51 13.87 12.24 -8.32
CA THR A 51 13.30 11.33 -7.32
C THR A 51 12.05 11.92 -6.70
N THR A 52 11.10 11.06 -6.36
CA THR A 52 9.91 11.42 -5.58
C THR A 52 9.78 10.50 -4.37
N ARG A 53 8.87 10.84 -3.45
CA ARG A 53 8.59 10.02 -2.27
C ARG A 53 7.29 9.24 -2.46
N GLY A 54 7.38 7.93 -2.28
CA GLY A 54 6.25 7.03 -2.24
C GLY A 54 5.62 6.91 -0.86
N SER A 55 4.34 6.55 -0.86
CA SER A 55 3.58 6.13 0.33
C SER A 55 2.75 4.90 -0.04
N ILE A 56 2.49 4.01 0.91
CA ILE A 56 1.52 2.94 0.73
C ILE A 56 0.12 3.42 1.10
N GLU A 57 -0.81 3.24 0.18
CA GLU A 57 -2.24 3.37 0.39
C GLU A 57 -2.85 1.96 0.55
N LEU A 58 -3.55 1.73 1.67
CA LEU A 58 -4.27 0.49 1.93
C LEU A 58 -5.75 0.68 1.61
N LYS A 59 -6.34 -0.25 0.88
CA LYS A 59 -7.76 -0.26 0.54
C LYS A 59 -8.38 -1.60 0.90
N GLN A 60 -9.48 -1.57 1.63
CA GLN A 60 -10.30 -2.76 1.85
C GLN A 60 -11.23 -2.98 0.64
N SER A 61 -11.30 -4.22 0.16
CA SER A 61 -12.36 -4.67 -0.74
C SER A 61 -12.83 -6.06 -0.31
N GLY A 62 -14.10 -6.13 0.11
CA GLY A 62 -14.64 -7.28 0.83
C GLY A 62 -13.85 -7.57 2.11
N ARG A 63 -13.24 -8.75 2.17
CA ARG A 63 -12.46 -9.23 3.33
C ARG A 63 -10.96 -9.04 3.20
N ARG A 64 -10.51 -8.44 2.10
CA ARG A 64 -9.10 -8.36 1.73
C ARG A 64 -8.64 -6.91 1.78
N VAL A 65 -7.40 -6.71 2.20
CA VAL A 65 -6.72 -5.42 2.12
C VAL A 65 -5.72 -5.48 0.97
N TYR A 66 -5.79 -4.48 0.10
CA TYR A 66 -4.93 -4.30 -1.06
C TYR A 66 -4.05 -3.08 -0.83
N ALA A 67 -2.75 -3.25 -1.11
CA ALA A 67 -1.77 -2.20 -1.02
C ALA A 67 -1.46 -1.61 -2.39
N TYR A 68 -1.36 -0.28 -2.43
CA TYR A 68 -0.98 0.49 -3.60
C TYR A 68 0.18 1.42 -3.24
N LEU A 69 1.23 1.43 -4.05
CA LEU A 69 2.32 2.39 -3.96
C LEU A 69 1.87 3.67 -4.67
N ARG A 70 1.72 4.74 -3.90
CA ARG A 70 1.27 6.05 -4.36
C ARG A 70 2.42 7.04 -4.36
N PHE A 71 2.56 7.79 -5.44
CA PHE A 71 3.54 8.88 -5.55
C PHE A 71 3.07 9.94 -6.53
N TYR A 72 3.68 11.13 -6.45
CA TYR A 72 3.38 12.25 -7.34
C TYR A 72 4.55 12.49 -8.29
N THR A 73 4.27 12.57 -9.58
CA THR A 73 5.22 12.95 -10.63
C THR A 73 4.46 13.57 -11.81
N GLU A 74 5.12 14.38 -12.63
CA GLU A 74 4.54 14.95 -13.87
C GLU A 74 3.17 15.62 -13.67
N GLY A 75 2.98 16.30 -12.54
CA GLY A 75 1.73 17.00 -12.25
C GLY A 75 0.59 16.10 -11.76
N ARG A 76 0.79 14.79 -11.62
CA ARG A 76 -0.26 13.80 -11.34
C ARG A 76 0.10 12.82 -10.23
N THR A 77 -0.93 12.29 -9.58
CA THR A 77 -0.77 11.18 -8.62
C THR A 77 -0.84 9.86 -9.37
N HIS A 78 0.17 9.02 -9.17
CA HIS A 78 0.22 7.66 -9.68
C HIS A 78 0.02 6.68 -8.52
N CYS A 79 -0.76 5.63 -8.76
CA CYS A 79 -0.97 4.53 -7.84
C CYS A 79 -0.63 3.23 -8.55
N ARG A 80 0.33 2.47 -8.03
CA ARG A 80 0.75 1.18 -8.56
C ARG A 80 0.32 0.07 -7.62
N TYR A 81 -0.35 -0.97 -8.13
CA TYR A 81 -0.70 -2.12 -7.30
C TYR A 81 0.55 -2.81 -6.77
N VAL A 82 0.59 -3.07 -5.46
CA VAL A 82 1.70 -3.75 -4.78
C VAL A 82 1.36 -5.22 -4.57
N GLY A 83 0.17 -5.47 -4.03
CA GLY A 83 -0.29 -6.81 -3.66
C GLY A 83 -1.38 -6.76 -2.61
N ARG A 84 -1.92 -7.94 -2.29
CA ARG A 84 -2.74 -8.17 -1.10
C ARG A 84 -1.84 -8.25 0.14
N VAL A 85 -2.35 -7.75 1.26
CA VAL A 85 -1.78 -7.89 2.60
C VAL A 85 -2.85 -8.40 3.57
N ASP A 86 -2.40 -9.02 4.66
CA ASP A 86 -3.22 -9.82 5.57
C ASP A 86 -2.80 -9.69 7.05
N GLY A 87 -1.99 -8.69 7.40
CA GLY A 87 -1.62 -8.36 8.78
C GLY A 87 -2.81 -7.86 9.58
N GLU A 88 -2.78 -8.09 10.90
CA GLU A 88 -3.90 -7.81 11.82
C GLU A 88 -4.05 -6.32 12.10
N THR A 89 -2.96 -5.57 12.01
CA THR A 89 -2.90 -4.13 12.22
C THR A 89 -2.50 -3.39 10.95
N ARG A 90 -2.82 -2.09 10.90
CA ARG A 90 -2.37 -1.21 9.81
C ARG A 90 -0.86 -1.17 9.71
N GLN A 91 -0.15 -1.11 10.83
CA GLN A 91 1.31 -1.06 10.84
C GLN A 91 1.91 -2.31 10.19
N GLU A 92 1.39 -3.50 10.51
CA GLU A 92 1.83 -4.76 9.90
C GLU A 92 1.52 -4.79 8.40
N ASN A 93 0.33 -4.35 7.99
CA ASN A 93 -0.04 -4.27 6.59
C ASN A 93 0.84 -3.30 5.79
N LEU A 94 1.19 -2.15 6.36
CA LEU A 94 2.12 -1.20 5.74
C LEU A 94 3.52 -1.80 5.63
N ALA A 95 4.03 -2.45 6.68
CA ALA A 95 5.35 -3.08 6.67
C ALA A 95 5.42 -4.22 5.64
N ALA A 96 4.39 -5.08 5.59
CA ALA A 96 4.26 -6.15 4.60
C ALA A 96 4.21 -5.59 3.17
N ALA A 97 3.46 -4.52 2.94
CA ALA A 97 3.40 -3.85 1.64
C ALA A 97 4.77 -3.29 1.23
N TRP A 98 5.49 -2.61 2.12
CA TRP A 98 6.84 -2.11 1.84
C TRP A 98 7.84 -3.24 1.56
N HIS A 99 7.74 -4.37 2.26
CA HIS A 99 8.53 -5.55 1.96
C HIS A 99 8.26 -6.07 0.54
N ILE A 100 6.97 -6.11 0.11
CA ILE A 100 6.60 -6.50 -1.26
C ILE A 100 7.15 -5.49 -2.29
N VAL A 101 7.07 -4.19 -2.02
CA VAL A 101 7.63 -3.12 -2.88
C VAL A 101 9.11 -3.37 -3.16
N MET A 102 9.88 -3.64 -2.10
CA MET A 102 11.32 -3.90 -2.21
C MET A 102 11.60 -5.18 -2.98
N ARG A 103 10.92 -6.27 -2.62
CA ARG A 103 11.06 -7.58 -3.28
C ARG A 103 10.74 -7.53 -4.77
N LYS A 104 9.75 -6.73 -5.17
CA LYS A 104 9.34 -6.55 -6.58
C LYS A 104 10.06 -5.39 -7.29
N SER A 105 10.98 -4.71 -6.60
CA SER A 105 11.71 -3.54 -7.11
C SER A 105 10.80 -2.44 -7.69
N LEU A 106 9.68 -2.14 -7.02
CA LEU A 106 8.69 -1.17 -7.51
C LEU A 106 9.11 0.30 -7.33
N LEU A 107 10.30 0.56 -6.79
CA LEU A 107 10.86 1.89 -6.54
C LEU A 107 11.55 2.52 -7.76
N VAL A 108 11.45 1.89 -8.92
CA VAL A 108 11.85 2.48 -10.20
C VAL A 108 10.60 2.67 -11.04
N TRP A 109 10.37 3.92 -11.44
CA TRP A 109 9.27 4.29 -12.33
C TRP A 109 9.82 4.49 -13.74
N ASN A 110 9.26 3.76 -14.70
CA ASN A 110 9.71 3.78 -16.10
C ASN A 110 8.82 4.66 -17.00
N GLY A 111 7.89 5.44 -16.45
CA GLY A 111 7.06 6.36 -17.25
C GLY A 111 5.81 5.75 -17.91
N PHE A 112 5.49 4.47 -17.66
CA PHE A 112 4.33 3.85 -18.31
C PHE A 112 3.00 4.39 -17.79
N THR A 113 2.28 5.14 -18.63
CA THR A 113 0.93 5.66 -18.40
C THR A 113 -0.18 4.64 -18.71
N GLY A 114 0.14 3.35 -18.64
CA GLY A 114 -0.83 2.27 -18.81
C GLY A 114 -1.69 2.14 -17.56
N ASN A 115 -2.99 2.42 -17.71
CA ASN A 115 -4.02 2.30 -16.68
C ASN A 115 -4.13 0.85 -16.16
N GLU A 116 -3.24 0.41 -15.27
CA GLU A 116 -3.37 -0.85 -14.55
C GLU A 116 -4.34 -0.70 -13.37
N SER A 117 -5.55 -0.27 -13.70
CA SER A 117 -6.75 -0.50 -12.91
C SER A 117 -7.32 -1.86 -13.29
N ARG A 118 -6.58 -2.94 -13.04
CA ARG A 118 -7.20 -4.26 -12.88
C ARG A 118 -7.02 -4.65 -11.42
N ALA A 119 -7.92 -4.09 -10.60
CA ALA A 119 -8.34 -4.79 -9.41
C ALA A 119 -8.93 -6.12 -9.90
N GLU A 120 -8.13 -7.19 -9.82
CA GLU A 120 -8.63 -8.54 -9.97
C GLU A 120 -9.78 -8.72 -8.96
N THR A 121 -10.93 -9.07 -9.52
CA THR A 121 -12.23 -9.24 -8.85
C THR A 121 -12.19 -10.36 -7.82
#